data_AF-A0AAW8R5T4-F1
#
_entry.id   AF-A0AAW8R5T4-F1
#
_cell.length_a   1.000
_cell.length_b   1.000
_cell.length_c   1.000
_cell.angle_alpha   90.00
_cell.angle_beta   90.00
_cell.angle_gamma   90.00
#
_symmetry.space_group_name_H-M   'P 1'
#
loop_
_entity.id
_entity.type
_entity.pdbx_description
1 polymer ?
#
loop_
_entity_poly.entity_id
_entity_poly.type
_entity_poly.pdbx_seq_one_letter_code
_entity_poly.pdbx_strand_id
1 'polypeptide(L)' 'MKIEDFWADIDIYHVSFEVKKEVDNLIGLRMVNKTIVLPSGMTEEEVISIVTKRFSEVKTVQAVDYWEEALLLKE' A
#
# COMPACT_ATOMS: atom_id res chain seq x y z
N MET A 1 -22.49 6.39 -23.39
CA MET A 1 -21.30 5.97 -22.62
C MET A 1 -20.69 7.22 -22.05
N LYS A 2 -20.50 7.24 -20.74
CA LYS A 2 -19.79 8.30 -20.06
C LYS A 2 -18.34 7.89 -19.89
N ILE A 3 -17.48 8.86 -19.62
CA ILE A 3 -16.04 8.64 -19.59
C ILE A 3 -15.64 7.80 -18.35
N GLU A 4 -16.40 7.94 -17.27
CA GLU A 4 -16.34 7.19 -16.01
C GLU A 4 -16.72 5.70 -16.17
N ASP A 5 -17.34 5.32 -17.29
CA ASP A 5 -17.63 3.91 -17.59
C ASP A 5 -16.33 3.12 -17.86
N PHE A 6 -15.23 3.81 -18.21
CA PHE A 6 -13.98 3.19 -18.66
C PHE A 6 -12.86 3.11 -17.60
N TRP A 7 -13.04 3.73 -16.43
CA TRP A 7 -12.03 3.70 -15.36
C TRP A 7 -12.62 3.63 -13.97
N ALA A 8 -11.79 3.31 -12.99
CA ALA A 8 -12.03 3.44 -11.56
C ALA A 8 -11.06 4.44 -10.95
N ASP A 9 -11.56 5.28 -10.04
CA ASP A 9 -10.74 6.20 -9.27
C ASP A 9 -9.91 5.41 -8.24
N ILE A 10 -8.61 5.72 -8.20
CA ILE A 10 -7.63 5.12 -7.30
C ILE A 10 -6.76 6.21 -6.67
N ASP A 11 -6.27 5.94 -5.47
CA ASP A 11 -5.31 6.79 -4.77
C ASP A 11 -3.96 6.07 -4.71
N ILE A 12 -2.90 6.84 -4.93
CA ILE A 12 -1.51 6.40 -4.89
C ILE A 12 -0.92 6.80 -3.54
N TYR A 13 -0.35 5.83 -2.82
CA TYR A 13 0.29 6.04 -1.53
C TYR A 13 1.74 5.60 -1.56
N HIS A 14 2.61 6.35 -0.88
CA HIS A 14 3.90 5.87 -0.43
C HIS A 14 3.78 5.29 0.96
N VAL A 15 4.20 4.04 1.13
CA VAL A 15 4.14 3.36 2.42
C VAL A 15 5.52 2.85 2.78
N SER A 16 5.90 3.12 4.03
CA SER A 16 7.12 2.59 4.66
C SER A 16 6.73 1.61 5.75
N PHE A 17 7.24 0.38 5.69
CA PHE A 17 6.91 -0.66 6.66
C PHE A 17 8.09 -1.60 6.93
N GLU A 18 8.11 -2.16 8.12
CA GLU A 18 9.12 -3.11 8.55
C GLU A 18 8.68 -4.54 8.27
N VAL A 19 9.55 -5.33 7.62
CA VAL A 19 9.35 -6.77 7.45
C VAL A 19 10.39 -7.57 8.23
N LYS A 20 9.98 -8.73 8.72
CA LYS A 20 10.91 -9.71 9.30
C LYS A 20 11.67 -10.39 8.17
N LYS A 21 13.00 -10.29 8.16
CA LYS A 21 13.86 -11.01 7.22
C LYS A 21 14.78 -11.94 7.97
N GLU A 22 14.81 -13.20 7.54
CA GLU A 22 15.78 -14.18 8.02
C GLU A 22 16.92 -14.28 7.01
N VAL A 23 18.16 -14.12 7.48
CA VAL A 23 19.38 -14.28 6.68
C VAL A 23 20.37 -15.08 7.53
N ASP A 24 20.86 -16.20 7.02
CA ASP A 24 21.84 -17.06 7.70
C ASP A 24 21.46 -17.44 9.14
N ASN A 25 20.19 -17.82 9.36
CA ASN A 25 19.60 -18.14 10.68
C ASN A 25 19.58 -16.98 11.69
N LEU A 26 19.81 -15.73 11.24
CA LEU A 26 19.62 -14.51 12.02
C LEU A 26 18.32 -13.82 11.60
N ILE A 27 17.50 -13.47 12.59
CA ILE A 27 16.27 -12.70 12.39
C ILE A 27 16.59 -11.21 12.52
N GLY A 28 16.42 -10.47 11.43
CA GLY A 28 16.52 -9.01 11.38
C GLY A 28 15.21 -8.34 10.99
N LEU A 29 15.08 -7.06 11.31
CA LEU A 29 14.05 -6.19 10.75
C LEU A 29 14.63 -5.45 9.55
N ARG A 30 13.86 -5.36 8.48
CA ARG A 30 14.21 -4.62 7.27
C ARG A 30 13.12 -3.60 6.97
N MET A 31 13.52 -2.35 6.76
CA MET A 31 12.62 -1.32 6.23
C MET A 31 12.37 -1.53 4.74
N VAL A 32 11.11 -1.45 4.34
CA VAL A 32 10.66 -1.56 2.95
C VAL A 32 9.79 -0.35 2.64
N ASN A 33 10.18 0.37 1.58
CA ASN A 33 9.44 1.52 1.06
C ASN A 33 8.83 1.14 -0.27
N LYS A 34 7.53 1.33 -0.43
CA LYS A 34 6.79 0.98 -1.64
C LYS A 34 5.75 2.04 -1.98
N THR A 35 5.52 2.20 -3.27
CA THR A 35 4.31 2.83 -3.77
C THR A 35 3.24 1.76 -3.93
N ILE A 36 2.05 2.01 -3.42
CA ILE A 36 0.89 1.15 -3.57
C ILE A 36 -0.27 1.93 -4.18
N VAL A 37 -1.16 1.20 -4.83
CA VAL A 37 -2.36 1.74 -5.48
C VAL A 37 -3.56 1.09 -4.80
N LEU A 38 -4.49 1.91 -4.33
CA LEU A 38 -5.68 1.47 -3.62
C LEU A 38 -6.92 2.20 -4.17
N PRO A 39 -8.14 1.66 -4.00
CA PRO A 39 -9.36 2.40 -4.31
C PRO A 39 -9.40 3.76 -3.59
N SER A 40 -9.92 4.78 -4.26
CA SER A 40 -9.97 6.12 -3.68
C SER A 40 -10.85 6.22 -2.44
N GLY A 41 -10.53 7.21 -1.59
CA GLY A 41 -11.34 7.56 -0.42
C GLY A 41 -11.09 6.72 0.82
N MET A 42 -9.95 6.02 0.88
CA MET A 42 -9.52 5.29 2.07
C MET A 42 -8.88 6.21 3.12
N THR A 43 -9.13 5.95 4.39
CA THR A 43 -8.40 6.61 5.48
C THR A 43 -7.01 6.00 5.68
N GLU A 44 -6.13 6.74 6.36
CA GLU A 44 -4.80 6.25 6.71
C GLU A 44 -4.86 4.92 7.49
N GLU A 45 -5.79 4.79 8.44
CA GLU A 45 -5.98 3.57 9.22
C GLU A 45 -6.40 2.37 8.36
N GLU A 46 -7.24 2.61 7.35
CA GLU A 46 -7.65 1.58 6.39
C GLU A 46 -6.46 1.13 5.53
N VAL A 47 -5.64 2.07 5.07
CA VAL A 47 -4.40 1.77 4.32
C VAL A 47 -3.44 0.94 5.19
N ILE A 48 -3.18 1.36 6.43
CA ILE A 48 -2.34 0.61 7.39
C ILE A 48 -2.88 -0.81 7.59
N SER A 49 -4.20 -0.94 7.77
CA SER A 49 -4.89 -2.21 7.95
C SER A 49 -4.70 -3.14 6.74
N ILE A 50 -4.81 -2.60 5.52
CA ILE A 50 -4.59 -3.36 4.29
C ILE A 50 -3.14 -3.83 4.19
N VAL A 51 -2.17 -2.93 4.39
CA VAL A 51 -0.75 -3.25 4.31
C VAL A 51 -0.40 -4.34 5.33
N THR A 52 -0.86 -4.19 6.56
CA THR A 52 -0.57 -5.16 7.65
C THR A 52 -1.24 -6.52 7.39
N LYS A 53 -2.46 -6.54 6.84
CA LYS A 53 -3.21 -7.81 6.62
C LYS A 53 -2.80 -8.53 5.33
N ARG A 54 -2.42 -7.81 4.28
CA ARG A 54 -2.09 -8.40 2.97
C ARG A 54 -0.64 -8.86 2.89
N PHE A 55 0.26 -8.20 3.59
CA PHE A 55 1.68 -8.56 3.60
C PHE A 55 2.01 -9.25 4.94
N SER A 56 1.97 -10.58 4.96
CA SER A 56 2.15 -11.40 6.18
C SER A 56 3.48 -11.20 6.91
N GLU A 57 4.48 -10.67 6.22
CA GLU A 57 5.81 -10.39 6.78
C GLU A 57 5.90 -9.02 7.45
N VAL A 58 4.90 -8.15 7.27
CA VAL A 58 4.86 -6.81 7.86
C VAL A 58 4.65 -6.90 9.36
N LYS A 59 5.51 -6.22 10.10
CA LYS A 59 5.44 -6.08 11.56
C LYS A 59 4.83 -4.76 11.98
N THR A 60 5.24 -3.69 11.33
CA THR A 60 4.81 -2.33 11.68
C THR A 60 4.84 -1.47 10.44
N VAL A 61 3.78 -0.69 10.24
CA VAL A 61 3.75 0.39 9.25
C VAL A 61 4.25 1.65 9.94
N GLN A 62 5.27 2.28 9.37
CA GLN A 62 5.93 3.45 9.93
C GLN A 62 5.38 4.75 9.38
N ALA A 63 4.97 4.74 8.10
CA ALA A 63 4.41 5.90 7.43
C ALA A 63 3.49 5.47 6.29
N VAL A 64 2.44 6.25 6.09
CA VAL A 64 1.56 6.24 4.92
C VAL A 64 1.42 7.69 4.46
N ASP A 65 1.96 7.99 3.29
CA ASP A 65 1.88 9.30 2.68
C ASP A 65 1.03 9.21 1.41
N TYR A 66 -0.05 9.98 1.37
CA TYR A 66 -0.81 10.18 0.14
C TYR A 66 0.04 10.95 -0.89
N TRP A 67 0.12 10.45 -2.12
CA TRP A 67 0.79 11.13 -3.22
C TRP A 67 -0.21 11.85 -4.10
N GLU A 68 -1.02 11.10 -4.85
CA GLU A 68 -1.92 11.64 -5.88
C GLU A 68 -3.09 10.70 -6.17
N GLU A 69 -4.16 11.27 -6.73
CA GLU A 69 -5.26 10.55 -7.37
C GLU A 69 -4.84 10.08 -8.78
N ALA A 70 -5.32 8.91 -9.20
CA ALA A 70 -5.12 8.38 -10.53
C ALA A 70 -6.36 7.63 -11.04
N LEU A 71 -6.35 7.31 -12.34
CA LEU A 71 -7.41 6.54 -12.99
C LEU A 71 -6.89 5.16 -13.38
N LEU A 72 -7.54 4.11 -12.89
CA LEU A 72 -7.29 2.73 -13.29
C LEU A 72 -8.26 2.33 -14.40
N LEU A 73 -7.75 2.01 -15.59
CA LEU A 73 -8.59 1.53 -16.69
C LEU A 73 -9.26 0.20 -16.32
N LYS A 74 -10.57 0.11 -16.57
CA LYS A 74 -11.35 -1.13 -16.39
C LYS A 74 -11.04 -2.08 -17.57
N GLU A 75 -10.75 -3.35 -17.27
CA GLU A 75 -10.68 -4.42 -18.27
C GLU A 75 -12.07 -4.88 -18.74
#